data_AF-A0AAV6ABH3-F1
#
_entry.id   AF-A0AAV6ABH3-F1
#
_cell.length_a   1.000
_cell.length_b   1.000
_cell.length_c   1.000
_cell.angle_alpha   90.00
_cell.angle_beta   90.00
_cell.angle_gamma   90.00
#
_symmetry.space_group_name_H-M   'P 1'
#
loop_
_entity.id
_entity.type
_entity.pdbx_description
1 polymer ?
#
loop_
_entity_poly.entity_id
_entity_poly.type
_entity_poly.pdbx_seq_one_letter_code
_entity_poly.pdbx_strand_id
1 'polypeptide(L)' 'VAQRAWLCGPPRLVIDQIKEFEARYPGLEHMMIHWAEGMGPKEFKEQISWFARDVMPAFIGRR' A
#
# COMPACT_ATOMS: atom_id res chain seq x y z
N VAL A 1 0.18 19.82 9.48
CA VAL A 1 -0.43 19.34 8.22
C VAL A 1 -0.84 17.89 8.43
N ALA A 2 -2.13 17.54 8.28
CA ALA A 2 -2.56 16.16 8.42
C ALA A 2 -2.14 15.36 7.17
N GLN A 3 -1.00 14.68 7.21
CA GLN A 3 -0.63 13.72 6.16
C GLN A 3 -1.63 12.56 6.19
N ARG A 4 -2.57 12.55 5.24
CA ARG A 4 -3.59 11.50 5.05
C ARG A 4 -3.15 10.39 4.10
N ALA A 5 -1.87 10.33 3.73
CA ALA A 5 -1.35 9.39 2.74
C ALA A 5 -0.60 8.20 3.36
N TRP A 6 -0.91 7.85 4.62
CA TRP A 6 -0.29 6.72 5.29
C TRP A 6 -1.19 5.49 5.19
N LEU A 7 -0.69 4.47 4.50
CA LEU A 7 -1.29 3.14 4.49
C LEU A 7 -0.85 2.41 5.76
N CYS A 8 -1.72 2.33 6.77
CA CYS A 8 -1.39 1.74 8.07
C CYS A 8 -2.42 0.72 8.54
N GLY A 9 -1.95 -0.27 9.30
CA GLY A 9 -2.78 -1.28 9.93
C GLY A 9 -2.76 -2.63 9.20
N PRO A 10 -3.72 -3.53 9.50
CA PRO A 10 -3.78 -4.86 8.90
C PRO A 10 -4.03 -4.80 7.38
N PRO A 11 -3.71 -5.89 6.64
CA PRO A 11 -3.77 -5.89 5.17
C PRO A 11 -5.11 -5.42 4.61
N ARG A 12 -6.22 -5.81 5.25
CA ARG A 12 -7.57 -5.40 4.85
C ARG A 12 -7.75 -3.89 4.79
N LEU A 13 -7.27 -3.15 5.80
CA LEU A 13 -7.42 -1.70 5.83
C LEU A 13 -6.58 -1.03 4.74
N VAL A 14 -5.37 -1.54 4.49
CA VAL A 14 -4.51 -1.05 3.42
C VAL A 14 -5.16 -1.28 2.04
N ILE A 15 -5.71 -2.48 1.81
CA ILE A 15 -6.41 -2.83 0.57
C ILE A 15 -7.63 -1.92 0.36
N ASP A 16 -8.46 -1.75 1.38
CA ASP A 16 -9.67 -0.94 1.30
C ASP A 16 -9.33 0.53 0.97
N GLN A 17 -8.23 1.05 1.54
CA GLN A 17 -7.77 2.41 1.27
C GLN A 17 -7.19 2.58 -0.15
N ILE A 18 -6.45 1.59 -0.68
CA ILE A 18 -5.99 1.61 -2.07
C ILE A 18 -7.19 1.59 -3.04
N LYS A 19 -8.23 0.79 -2.77
CA LYS A 19 -9.46 0.77 -3.59
C LYS A 19 -10.22 2.10 -3.56
N GLU A 20 -10.19 2.80 -2.43
CA GLU A 20 -10.75 4.17 -2.34
C GLU A 20 -10.01 5.12 -3.29
N PHE A 21 -8.67 5.00 -3.39
CA PHE A 21 -7.90 5.77 -4.36
C PHE A 21 -8.21 5.38 -5.81
N GLU A 22 -8.34 4.09 -6.12
CA GLU A 22 -8.77 3.63 -7.47
C GLU A 22 -10.14 4.22 -7.85
N ALA A 23 -11.11 4.20 -6.93
CA ALA A 23 -12.43 4.78 -7.17
C ALA A 23 -12.40 6.30 -7.36
N ARG A 24 -11.48 6.98 -6.66
CA ARG A 24 -11.29 8.43 -6.76
C ARG A 24 -10.57 8.86 -8.04
N TYR A 25 -9.69 8.02 -8.57
CA TYR A 25 -8.89 8.29 -9.75
C TYR A 25 -9.13 7.24 -10.85
N PRO A 26 -10.21 7.36 -11.64
CA PRO A 26 -10.48 6.43 -12.75
C PRO A 26 -9.31 6.38 -13.74
N GLY A 27 -8.84 5.17 -14.05
CA GLY A 27 -7.67 4.96 -14.93
C GLY A 27 -6.32 4.98 -14.21
N LEU A 28 -6.29 4.89 -12.88
CA LEU A 28 -5.05 4.71 -12.12
C LEU A 28 -4.40 3.36 -12.45
N GLU A 29 -3.25 3.38 -13.14
CA GLU A 29 -2.50 2.17 -13.51
C GLU A 29 -1.31 1.89 -12.58
N HIS A 30 -0.73 2.94 -12.00
CA HIS A 30 0.49 2.87 -11.21
C HIS A 30 0.37 3.67 -9.91
N MET A 31 0.77 3.05 -8.80
CA MET A 31 0.86 3.68 -7.49
C MET A 31 2.26 3.44 -6.92
N MET A 32 2.94 4.51 -6.52
CA MET A 32 4.22 4.42 -5.81
C MET A 32 4.00 4.57 -4.30
N ILE A 33 4.58 3.66 -3.52
CA ILE A 33 4.50 3.66 -2.06
C ILE A 33 5.90 3.95 -1.51
N HIS A 34 5.98 4.93 -0.61
CA HIS A 34 7.19 5.23 0.13
C HIS A 34 7.05 4.70 1.56
N TRP A 35 8.11 4.06 2.06
CA TRP A 35 8.22 3.65 3.46
C TRP A 35 8.70 4.78 4.35
N ALA A 36 8.42 4.70 5.65
CA ALA A 36 8.75 5.76 6.59
C ALA A 36 10.27 6.01 6.63
N GLU A 37 10.65 7.30 6.56
CA GLU A 37 12.03 7.74 6.74
C GLU A 37 12.53 7.34 8.14
N GLY A 38 13.74 6.77 8.20
CA GLY A 38 14.32 6.27 9.47
C GLY A 38 13.96 4.83 9.83
N MET A 39 13.19 4.12 9.00
CA MET A 39 12.96 2.68 9.17
C MET A 39 14.27 1.89 9.01
N GLY A 40 14.54 0.99 9.95
CA GLY A 40 15.72 0.12 9.90
C GLY A 40 15.66 -0.88 8.73
N PRO A 41 16.81 -1.38 8.23
CA PRO A 41 16.84 -2.29 7.08
C PRO A 41 16.10 -3.61 7.29
N LYS A 42 16.03 -4.10 8.53
CA LYS A 42 15.32 -5.35 8.86
C LYS A 42 13.80 -5.14 8.75
N GLU A 43 13.31 -4.11 9.41
CA GLU A 43 11.91 -3.71 9.41
C GLU A 43 11.46 -3.41 7.97
N PHE A 44 12.29 -2.71 7.19
CA PHE A 44 12.01 -2.42 5.79
C PHE A 44 11.79 -3.69 4.96
N LYS A 45 12.68 -4.70 5.11
CA LYS A 45 12.53 -5.99 4.42
C LYS A 45 11.27 -6.72 4.84
N GLU A 46 10.95 -6.71 6.14
CA GLU A 46 9.73 -7.34 6.67
C GLU A 46 8.47 -6.65 6.12
N GLN A 47 8.44 -5.32 6.10
CA GLN A 47 7.31 -4.54 5.58
C GLN A 47 7.09 -4.75 4.09
N ILE A 48 8.15 -4.73 3.27
CA ILE A 48 8.04 -5.01 1.83
C ILE A 48 7.56 -6.44 1.59
N SER A 49 8.13 -7.41 2.31
CA SER A 49 7.76 -8.82 2.15
C SER A 49 6.32 -9.08 2.56
N TRP A 50 5.87 -8.47 3.66
CA TRP A 50 4.48 -8.49 4.12
C TRP A 50 3.54 -7.87 3.08
N PHE A 51 3.86 -6.69 2.56
CA PHE A 51 3.03 -6.01 1.58
C PHE A 51 2.88 -6.84 0.29
N ALA A 52 3.98 -7.41 -0.19
CA ALA A 52 3.98 -8.27 -1.38
C ALA A 52 3.14 -9.54 -1.17
N ARG A 53 3.17 -10.14 0.02
CA ARG A 53 2.45 -11.38 0.32
C ARG A 53 0.96 -11.14 0.61
N ASP A 54 0.64 -10.12 1.40
CA ASP A 54 -0.68 -9.99 2.01
C ASP A 54 -1.55 -8.87 1.39
N VAL A 55 -0.95 -7.94 0.63
CA VAL A 55 -1.67 -6.81 0.01
C VAL A 55 -1.74 -6.96 -1.52
N MET A 56 -0.58 -7.15 -2.18
CA MET A 56 -0.49 -7.20 -3.65
C MET A 56 -1.44 -8.21 -4.33
N PRO A 57 -1.69 -9.43 -3.79
CA PRO A 57 -2.60 -10.38 -4.44
C PRO A 57 -4.02 -9.86 -4.63
N ALA A 58 -4.45 -8.85 -3.86
CA ALA A 58 -5.75 -8.23 -4.06
C ALA A 58 -5.85 -7.43 -5.37
N PHE A 59 -4.73 -7.12 -6.03
CA PHE A 59 -4.66 -6.25 -7.22
C PHE A 59 -4.05 -6.95 -8.45
N ILE A 60 -3.34 -8.07 -8.27
CA ILE A 60 -2.77 -8.85 -9.38
C ILE A 60 -3.86 -9.61 -10.14
N GLY A 61 -3.83 -9.57 -11.48
CA GLY A 61 -4.74 -10.34 -12.34
C GLY A 61 -6.08 -9.67 -12.67
N ARG A 62 -6.27 -8.42 -12.23
CA ARG A 62 -7.37 -7.57 -12.70
C ARG A 62 -6.96 -6.95 -14.03
N ARG A 63 -7.70 -7.27 -15.09
CA ARG A 63 -7.55 -6.72 -16.43
C ARG A 63 -8.77 -5.90 -16.77
#